data_AF-A0A968Q781-F1
#
_entry.id   AF-A0A968Q781-F1
#
_cell.length_a   1.000
_cell.length_b   1.000
_cell.length_c   1.000
_cell.angle_alpha   90.00
_cell.angle_beta   90.00
_cell.angle_gamma   90.00
#
_symmetry.space_group_name_H-M   'P 1'
#
loop_
_entity.id
_entity.type
_entity.pdbx_description
1 polymer ?
#
loop_
_entity_poly.entity_id
_entity_poly.type
_entity_poly.pdbx_seq_one_letter_code
_entity_poly.pdbx_strand_id
1 'polypeptide(L)'
;MIDYLMTENQEQPSPLFSLILSQGNALTLAIILLKLVLISRNSQLYLEVRIADLIRYYERFPRQDCQWVINFLEVFQVTFAIYAENTEYNLVRIDESAEQAPLLAYSLEDLETFRIFSQRMGLSKFNPDSADPSLS
;
A
#
# COMPACT_ATOMS: atom_id res chain seq x y z
N MET A 1 -13.47 5.29 -14.33
CA MET A 1 -13.09 3.85 -14.33
C MET A 1 -12.90 3.33 -12.92
N ILE A 2 -12.11 4.00 -12.07
CA ILE A 2 -11.99 3.67 -10.63
C ILE A 2 -13.37 3.70 -9.94
N ASP A 3 -14.23 4.67 -10.27
CA ASP A 3 -15.59 4.73 -9.72
C ASP A 3 -16.44 3.52 -10.09
N TYR A 4 -16.38 3.05 -11.34
CA TYR A 4 -17.05 1.80 -11.76
C TYR A 4 -16.55 0.56 -11.01
N LEU A 5 -15.28 0.56 -10.58
CA LEU A 5 -14.64 -0.54 -9.87
C LEU A 5 -14.81 -0.46 -8.35
N MET A 6 -15.05 0.72 -7.77
CA MET A 6 -15.08 0.93 -6.32
C MET A 6 -16.37 1.58 -5.84
N THR A 7 -16.79 2.70 -6.43
CA THR A 7 -17.91 3.52 -5.94
C THR A 7 -18.62 4.18 -7.11
N GLU A 8 -19.60 3.50 -7.71
CA GLU A 8 -20.22 3.95 -8.96
C GLU A 8 -21.03 5.25 -8.77
N ASN A 9 -21.57 5.45 -7.55
CA ASN A 9 -22.37 6.64 -7.19
C ASN A 9 -21.78 7.46 -6.03
N GLN A 10 -20.48 7.30 -5.71
CA GLN A 10 -19.77 7.97 -4.59
C GLN A 10 -20.33 7.73 -3.17
N GLU A 11 -21.52 7.14 -3.02
CA GLU A 11 -22.16 6.83 -1.73
C GLU A 11 -22.27 5.33 -1.44
N GLN A 12 -22.22 4.48 -2.47
CA GLN A 12 -22.37 3.04 -2.33
C GLN A 12 -21.30 2.30 -3.16
N PRO A 13 -20.78 1.17 -2.63
CA PRO A 13 -19.84 0.32 -3.36
C PRO A 13 -20.46 -0.08 -4.70
N SER A 14 -19.66 -0.12 -5.77
CA SER A 14 -20.22 -0.55 -7.05
C SER A 14 -20.74 -2.00 -6.98
N PRO A 15 -21.75 -2.38 -7.78
CA PRO A 15 -22.23 -3.76 -7.83
C PRO A 15 -21.10 -4.73 -8.22
N LEU A 16 -20.20 -4.30 -9.10
CA LEU A 16 -19.01 -5.07 -9.48
C LEU A 16 -18.02 -5.24 -8.32
N PHE A 17 -17.81 -4.21 -7.51
CA PHE A 17 -16.98 -4.28 -6.30
C PHE A 17 -17.51 -5.36 -5.35
N SER A 18 -18.81 -5.29 -5.05
CA SER A 18 -19.48 -6.25 -4.16
C SER A 18 -19.51 -7.67 -4.73
N LEU A 19 -19.68 -7.81 -6.06
CA LEU A 19 -19.68 -9.09 -6.74
C LEU A 19 -18.30 -9.76 -6.72
N ILE A 20 -17.24 -9.01 -7.03
CA ILE A 20 -15.87 -9.55 -7.07
C ILE A 20 -15.41 -9.96 -5.66
N LEU A 21 -15.77 -9.17 -4.65
CA LEU A 21 -15.36 -9.44 -3.27
C LEU A 21 -16.19 -10.52 -2.57
N SER A 22 -17.47 -10.65 -2.88
CA SER A 22 -18.28 -11.78 -2.40
C SER A 22 -17.83 -13.12 -2.97
N GLN A 23 -17.15 -13.13 -4.12
CA GLN A 23 -16.51 -14.33 -4.69
C GLN A 23 -15.10 -14.59 -4.13
N GLY A 24 -14.61 -13.80 -3.18
CA GLY A 24 -13.29 -13.98 -2.57
C GLY A 24 -12.12 -13.53 -3.44
N ASN A 25 -12.38 -12.88 -4.59
CA ASN A 25 -11.36 -12.49 -5.57
C ASN A 25 -10.75 -11.11 -5.27
N ALA A 26 -10.40 -10.86 -4.00
CA ALA A 26 -9.81 -9.61 -3.53
C ALA A 26 -8.49 -9.26 -4.25
N LEU A 27 -7.65 -10.27 -4.49
CA LEU A 27 -6.36 -10.11 -5.17
C LEU A 27 -6.51 -9.66 -6.62
N THR A 28 -7.50 -10.19 -7.34
CA THR A 28 -7.79 -9.78 -8.72
C THR A 28 -8.16 -8.31 -8.79
N LEU A 29 -9.01 -7.85 -7.88
CA LEU A 29 -9.41 -6.44 -7.80
C LEU A 29 -8.21 -5.55 -7.44
N ALA A 30 -7.41 -5.94 -6.45
CA ALA A 30 -6.20 -5.23 -6.06
C ALA A 30 -5.22 -5.08 -7.24
N ILE A 31 -5.00 -6.14 -8.04
CA ILE A 31 -4.14 -6.09 -9.22
C ILE A 31 -4.71 -5.18 -10.32
N ILE A 32 -6.02 -5.19 -10.55
CA ILE A 32 -6.65 -4.30 -11.54
C ILE A 32 -6.48 -2.83 -11.12
N LEU A 33 -6.76 -2.51 -9.85
CA LEU A 33 -6.58 -1.17 -9.31
C LEU A 33 -5.11 -0.74 -9.36
N LEU A 34 -4.20 -1.67 -9.07
CA LEU A 34 -2.77 -1.43 -9.19
C LEU A 34 -2.41 -1.02 -10.61
N LYS A 35 -2.77 -1.85 -11.62
CA LYS A 35 -2.52 -1.56 -13.04
C LYS A 35 -3.03 -0.17 -13.45
N LEU A 36 -4.20 0.26 -12.95
CA LEU A 36 -4.75 1.60 -13.25
C LEU A 36 -3.89 2.74 -12.68
N VAL A 37 -3.33 2.56 -11.49
CA VAL A 37 -2.41 3.51 -10.86
C VAL A 37 -1.07 3.55 -11.62
N LEU A 38 -0.63 2.44 -12.20
CA LEU A 38 0.65 2.38 -12.93
C LEU A 38 0.59 3.13 -14.25
N ILE A 39 -0.57 3.07 -14.91
CA ILE A 39 -0.81 3.74 -16.19
C ILE A 39 -0.90 5.26 -15.99
N SER A 40 -1.43 5.73 -14.85
CA SER A 40 -1.63 7.16 -14.58
C SER A 40 -1.39 7.50 -13.11
N ARG A 41 -0.33 8.29 -12.87
CA ARG A 41 0.02 8.81 -11.54
C ARG A 41 -1.09 9.63 -10.90
N ASN A 42 -1.87 10.36 -11.69
CA ASN A 42 -3.02 11.13 -11.20
C ASN A 42 -4.14 10.22 -10.66
N SER A 43 -4.17 8.95 -11.09
CA SER A 43 -5.14 7.95 -10.60
C SER A 43 -4.80 7.48 -9.18
N GLN A 44 -3.56 7.64 -8.71
CA GLN A 44 -3.15 7.23 -7.37
C GLN A 44 -3.86 8.03 -6.28
N LEU A 45 -3.76 9.36 -6.33
CA LEU A 45 -4.41 10.25 -5.37
C LEU A 45 -5.92 10.06 -5.36
N TYR A 46 -6.51 9.85 -6.54
CA TYR A 46 -7.93 9.56 -6.66
C TYR A 46 -8.31 8.23 -6.00
N LEU A 47 -7.49 7.20 -6.15
CA LEU A 47 -7.70 5.90 -5.52
C LEU A 47 -7.61 6.00 -3.99
N GLU A 48 -6.63 6.73 -3.47
CA GLU A 48 -6.47 6.97 -2.02
C GLU A 48 -7.71 7.63 -1.40
N VAL A 49 -8.27 8.64 -2.08
CA VAL A 49 -9.54 9.29 -1.66
C VAL A 49 -10.69 8.28 -1.66
N ARG A 50 -10.79 7.44 -2.69
CA ARG A 50 -11.87 6.43 -2.78
C ARG A 50 -11.74 5.31 -1.77
N ILE A 51 -10.53 4.91 -1.39
CA ILE A 51 -10.31 3.98 -0.27
C ILE A 51 -10.76 4.62 1.05
N ALA A 52 -10.48 5.90 1.27
CA ALA A 52 -10.94 6.60 2.47
C ALA A 52 -12.47 6.70 2.54
N ASP A 53 -13.13 6.98 1.42
CA ASP A 53 -14.59 6.98 1.31
C ASP A 53 -15.17 5.59 1.63
N LEU A 54 -14.54 4.53 1.10
CA LEU A 54 -14.93 3.15 1.33
C LEU A 54 -14.83 2.78 2.82
N ILE A 55 -13.71 3.10 3.48
CA ILE A 55 -13.53 2.84 4.91
C ILE A 55 -14.62 3.55 5.73
N ARG A 56 -14.85 4.85 5.47
CA ARG A 56 -15.89 5.63 6.14
C ARG A 56 -17.31 5.09 5.93
N TYR A 57 -17.57 4.50 4.76
CA TYR A 57 -18.85 3.85 4.49
C TYR A 57 -19.02 2.60 5.36
N TYR A 58 -17.99 1.74 5.44
CA TYR A 58 -18.05 0.48 6.18
C TYR A 58 -17.89 0.61 7.70
N GLU A 59 -17.34 1.71 8.20
CA GLU A 59 -17.31 2.03 9.64
C GLU A 59 -18.70 2.08 10.29
N ARG A 60 -19.75 2.31 9.49
CA ARG A 60 -21.14 2.39 9.96
C ARG A 60 -21.78 1.01 10.19
N PHE A 61 -21.13 -0.06 9.76
CA PHE A 61 -21.65 -1.42 9.81
C PHE A 61 -20.90 -2.26 10.87
N PRO A 62 -21.55 -3.30 11.41
CA PRO A 62 -20.88 -4.25 12.29
C PRO A 62 -19.69 -4.90 11.58
N ARG A 63 -18.58 -5.09 12.32
CA ARG A 63 -17.34 -5.66 11.77
C ARG A 63 -17.54 -7.04 11.14
N GLN A 64 -18.43 -7.84 11.72
CA GLN A 64 -18.83 -9.17 11.24
C GLN A 64 -19.38 -9.14 9.80
N ASP A 65 -20.08 -8.07 9.41
CA ASP A 65 -20.69 -7.94 8.08
C ASP A 65 -19.70 -7.35 7.05
N CYS A 66 -18.53 -6.89 7.51
CA CYS A 66 -17.50 -6.22 6.72
C CYS A 66 -16.27 -7.09 6.47
N GLN A 67 -16.28 -8.36 6.86
CA GLN A 67 -15.09 -9.23 6.82
C GLN A 67 -14.45 -9.33 5.43
N TRP A 68 -15.28 -9.31 4.38
CA TRP A 68 -14.84 -9.35 2.99
C TRP A 68 -14.16 -8.05 2.55
N VAL A 69 -14.60 -6.89 3.03
CA VAL A 69 -13.95 -5.59 2.79
C VAL A 69 -12.62 -5.53 3.52
N ILE A 70 -12.59 -5.99 4.77
CA ILE A 70 -11.37 -6.02 5.59
C ILE A 70 -10.30 -6.87 4.90
N ASN A 71 -10.67 -8.09 4.48
CA ASN A 71 -9.79 -8.97 3.70
C ASN A 71 -9.31 -8.29 2.40
N PHE A 72 -10.18 -7.57 1.70
CA PHE A 72 -9.77 -6.81 0.53
C PHE A 72 -8.74 -5.72 0.86
N LEU A 73 -8.95 -4.93 1.91
CA LEU A 73 -8.04 -3.86 2.31
C LEU A 73 -6.67 -4.40 2.73
N GLU A 74 -6.62 -5.55 3.41
CA GLU A 74 -5.38 -6.24 3.76
C GLU A 74 -4.61 -6.67 2.51
N VAL A 75 -5.27 -7.36 1.58
CA VAL A 75 -4.68 -7.79 0.30
C VAL A 75 -4.24 -6.59 -0.54
N PHE A 76 -5.05 -5.53 -0.58
CA PHE A 76 -4.75 -4.28 -1.26
C PHE A 76 -3.49 -3.63 -0.71
N GLN A 77 -3.38 -3.50 0.62
CA GLN A 77 -2.23 -2.89 1.29
C GLN A 77 -0.95 -3.65 0.97
N VAL A 78 -0.95 -4.98 1.08
CA VAL A 78 0.21 -5.82 0.77
C VAL A 78 0.60 -5.68 -0.71
N THR A 79 -0.37 -5.74 -1.62
CA THR A 79 -0.14 -5.65 -3.07
C THR A 79 0.50 -4.31 -3.46
N PHE A 80 -0.02 -3.20 -2.92
CA PHE A 80 0.51 -1.87 -3.21
C PHE A 80 1.86 -1.61 -2.51
N ALA A 81 2.09 -2.18 -1.32
CA ALA A 81 3.37 -2.09 -0.64
C ALA A 81 4.48 -2.81 -1.41
N ILE A 82 4.20 -3.99 -1.97
CA ILE A 82 5.12 -4.75 -2.82
C ILE A 82 5.44 -3.96 -4.10
N TYR A 83 4.42 -3.40 -4.74
CA TYR A 83 4.61 -2.67 -6.00
C TYR A 83 5.30 -1.31 -5.82
N ALA A 84 5.26 -0.71 -4.63
CA ALA A 84 5.95 0.53 -4.34
C ALA A 84 7.49 0.39 -4.33
N GLU A 85 8.07 -0.47 -5.19
CA GLU A 85 9.46 -0.92 -5.44
C GLU A 85 10.55 0.15 -5.27
N ASN A 86 10.20 1.43 -5.20
CA ASN A 86 11.10 2.53 -4.84
C ASN A 86 11.07 2.90 -3.34
N THR A 87 10.59 1.97 -2.52
CA THR A 87 10.53 2.07 -1.07
C THR A 87 11.40 0.95 -0.52
N GLU A 88 12.63 1.26 -0.15
CA GLU A 88 13.46 0.31 0.57
C GLU A 88 12.82 0.08 1.94
N TYR A 89 12.34 -1.14 2.16
CA TYR A 89 11.85 -1.58 3.46
C TYR A 89 13.00 -2.19 4.23
N ASN A 90 13.53 -1.44 5.18
CA ASN A 90 14.58 -1.93 6.07
C ASN A 90 13.92 -2.47 7.35
N LEU A 91 14.16 -3.75 7.64
CA LEU A 91 13.82 -4.36 8.91
C LEU A 91 14.92 -4.05 9.91
N VAL A 92 14.60 -3.28 10.95
CA VAL A 92 15.54 -2.94 12.00
C VAL A 92 15.11 -3.64 13.28
N ARG A 93 15.98 -4.48 13.81
CA ARG A 93 15.84 -5.07 15.14
C ARG A 93 16.13 -3.98 16.17
N ILE A 94 15.22 -3.78 17.13
CA ILE A 94 15.37 -2.77 18.18
C ILE A 94 16.10 -3.30 19.43
N ASP A 95 16.37 -4.60 19.52
CA ASP A 95 17.18 -5.15 20.61
C ASP A 95 18.67 -4.85 20.44
N GLU A 96 19.21 -4.06 21.35
CA GLU A 96 20.62 -3.64 21.41
C GLU A 96 21.58 -4.78 21.84
N SER A 97 21.06 -5.97 22.15
CA SER A 97 21.81 -7.05 22.81
C SER A 97 22.02 -8.34 21.99
N ALA A 98 21.68 -8.37 20.70
CA ALA A 98 21.78 -9.61 19.91
C ALA A 98 22.77 -9.49 18.73
N GLU A 99 24.01 -9.96 18.96
CA GLU A 99 24.94 -10.27 17.87
C GLU A 99 24.37 -11.40 16.98
N GLN A 100 24.22 -11.10 15.69
CA GLN A 100 24.13 -11.99 14.52
C GLN A 100 23.65 -13.44 14.77
N ALA A 101 22.39 -13.61 15.14
CA ALA A 101 21.73 -14.91 15.02
C ALA A 101 21.34 -15.18 13.54
N PRO A 102 21.52 -16.41 13.02
CA PRO A 102 21.08 -16.78 11.67
C PRO A 102 19.58 -16.56 11.48
N LEU A 103 19.17 -16.05 10.31
CA LEU A 103 17.78 -15.71 9.93
C LEU A 103 16.73 -16.84 10.13
N LEU A 104 17.17 -18.07 10.36
CA LEU A 104 16.30 -19.25 10.47
C LEU A 104 15.91 -19.60 11.93
N ALA A 105 16.30 -18.79 12.91
CA ALA A 105 16.08 -19.06 14.34
C ALA A 105 15.10 -18.08 15.02
N TYR A 106 14.27 -17.35 14.26
CA TYR A 106 13.34 -16.38 14.84
C TYR A 106 11.97 -16.99 15.08
N SER A 107 11.52 -16.91 16.33
CA SER A 107 10.15 -17.21 16.72
C SER A 107 9.20 -16.06 16.35
N LEU A 108 7.89 -16.29 16.42
CA LEU A 108 6.87 -15.27 16.19
C LEU A 108 6.98 -14.09 17.20
N GLU A 109 7.42 -14.37 18.42
CA GLU A 109 7.67 -13.37 19.48
C GLU A 109 8.88 -12.49 19.13
N ASP A 110 9.93 -13.06 18.52
CA ASP A 110 11.11 -12.29 18.07
C ASP A 110 10.79 -11.35 16.90
N LEU A 111 9.74 -11.67 16.13
CA LEU A 111 9.30 -10.86 14.99
C LEU A 111 8.67 -9.52 15.44
N GLU A 112 8.11 -9.47 16.66
CA GLU A 112 7.51 -8.25 17.22
C GLU A 112 8.56 -7.18 17.58
N THR A 113 9.81 -7.59 17.79
CA THR A 113 10.94 -6.68 18.07
C THR A 113 11.53 -6.02 16.81
N PHE A 114 11.12 -6.47 15.63
CA PHE A 114 11.49 -5.81 14.38
C PHE A 114 10.55 -4.65 14.09
N ARG A 115 11.12 -3.48 13.79
CA ARG A 115 10.38 -2.36 13.21
C ARG A 115 10.65 -2.27 11.72
N ILE A 116 9.58 -2.02 10.97
CA ILE A 116 9.62 -1.80 9.53
C ILE A 116 9.80 -0.31 9.29
N PHE A 117 10.87 0.06 8.58
CA PHE A 117 11.10 1.42 8.13
C PHE A 117 10.95 1.52 6.62
N SER A 118 10.13 2.47 6.18
CA SER A 118 9.90 2.81 4.77
C SER A 118 10.68 4.08 4.44
N GLN A 119 11.59 4.02 3.47
CA GLN A 119 12.27 5.20 2.92
C GLN A 119 11.88 5.38 1.45
N ARG A 120 11.34 6.55 1.09
CA ARG A 120 11.15 6.92 -0.33
C ARG A 120 12.50 7.36 -0.89
N MET A 121 13.04 6.60 -1.84
CA MET A 121 14.26 7.00 -2.53
C MET A 121 13.95 8.20 -3.43
N GLY A 122 14.23 9.41 -2.93
CA GLY A 122 14.24 10.63 -3.73
C GLY A 122 15.43 10.58 -4.66
N LEU A 123 15.19 10.41 -5.96
CA LEU A 123 16.19 10.53 -7.01
C LEU A 123 16.64 12.00 -7.10
N SER A 124 17.53 12.42 -6.20
CA SER A 124 18.23 13.70 -6.30
C SER A 124 19.70 13.52 -5.92
N LYS A 125 20.49 13.01 -6.85
CA LYS A 125 21.86 13.53 -6.99
C LYS A 125 21.76 14.91 -7.63
N PHE A 126 21.39 15.92 -6.84
CA PHE A 126 21.72 17.29 -7.20
C PHE A 126 23.19 17.47 -6.83
N ASN A 127 24.05 17.56 -7.84
CA ASN A 127 25.47 17.87 -7.67
C ASN A 127 25.61 19.40 -7.80
N PRO A 128 25.85 20.16 -6.71
CA PRO A 128 26.02 21.61 -6.78
C PRO A 128 27.37 22.06 -7.36
N ASP A 129 28.30 21.16 -7.70
CA ASP A 129 29.68 21.51 -8.09
C ASP A 129 29.94 21.63 -9.61
N SER A 130 28.92 21.88 -10.44
CA SER A 130 29.15 22.26 -11.85
C SER A 130 29.01 23.77 -12.10
N ALA A 131 29.34 24.61 -11.12
CA ALA A 131 29.54 26.04 -11.34
C ALA A 131 30.82 26.26 -12.16
N ASP A 132 30.62 26.51 -13.45
CA ASP A 132 31.65 26.82 -14.43
C ASP A 132 32.43 28.10 -14.02
N PRO A 133 33.75 28.05 -13.78
CA PRO A 133 34.54 29.20 -13.34
C PRO A 133 34.93 30.16 -14.49
N SER A 134 34.27 30.10 -15.65
CA SER A 134 34.65 30.84 -16.86
C SER A 134 33.81 32.10 -17.18
N LEU A 135 33.34 32.82 -16.16
CA LEU A 135 32.98 34.23 -16.31
C LEU A 135 33.62 35.08 -15.20
N SER A 136 34.87 35.45 -15.45
CA SER A 136 35.48 36.69 -14.93
C SER A 136 35.47 37.74 -16.04
#